data_AF-A0A1S3K9D3-F1
#
_entry.id   AF-A0A1S3K9D3-F1
#
_cell.length_a   1.000
_cell.length_b   1.000
_cell.length_c   1.000
_cell.angle_alpha   90.00
_cell.angle_beta   90.00
_cell.angle_gamma   90.00
#
_symmetry.space_group_name_H-M   'P 1'
#
loop_
_entity.id
_entity.type
_entity.pdbx_description
1 polymer ?
#
loop_
_entity_poly.entity_id
_entity_poly.type
_entity_poly.pdbx_seq_one_letter_code
_entity_poly.pdbx_strand_id
1 'polypeptide(L)'
;MDTLDYLRSAGMVIAFCVTAFSGRKNWMLTDLIVSVVFGAAWFILPTYTLGFQTVGKLNTLHAHVTRDFAAHMLSSAFVWWKTRESRDETVPVTLMTGRVVGNSILLCAMVYAQKYAAGKGVWTEQHIWFGMLGCACWLLGNLIQLLKTKDFGGSFQGDTRLDWHLRIDFYIVFVISVVRFAFPEVAPDFVAKQPLLKGGVDAIIIHMVRAISALSIGYCMTVFNAPMFRYDADKKAVLQGRLVLGLIMWLLLLWEVYKGMLSFQAVAIVMLAQSVIFINAAAGGFFYTRPVPPSLKKN
;
A
#
# COMPACT_ATOMS: atom_id res chain seq x y z
N MET A 1 27.45 -4.42 11.86
CA MET A 1 26.33 -3.80 12.58
C MET A 1 26.87 -2.95 13.72
N ASP A 2 26.40 -1.70 13.87
CA ASP A 2 26.86 -0.81 14.94
C ASP A 2 25.94 -0.85 16.18
N THR A 3 26.38 -0.33 17.32
CA THR A 3 25.57 -0.27 18.56
C THR A 3 24.26 0.50 18.36
N LEU A 4 24.26 1.45 17.43
CA LEU A 4 23.16 2.37 17.19
C LEU A 4 22.01 1.65 16.45
N ASP A 5 22.33 0.72 15.56
CA ASP A 5 21.37 -0.15 14.89
C ASP A 5 20.64 -1.07 15.88
N TYR A 6 21.35 -1.66 16.84
CA TYR A 6 20.72 -2.44 17.91
C TYR A 6 19.75 -1.62 18.74
N LEU A 7 20.13 -0.39 19.10
CA LEU A 7 19.27 0.51 19.87
C LEU A 7 18.01 0.90 19.08
N ARG A 8 18.15 1.16 17.76
CA ARG A 8 17.01 1.46 16.88
C ARG A 8 16.05 0.28 16.74
N SER A 9 16.58 -0.92 16.47
CA SER A 9 15.74 -2.14 16.37
C SER A 9 15.08 -2.49 17.69
N ALA A 10 15.78 -2.39 18.81
CA ALA A 10 15.21 -2.58 20.14
C ALA A 10 14.11 -1.55 20.43
N GLY A 11 14.36 -0.27 20.13
CA GLY A 11 13.37 0.80 20.26
C GLY A 11 12.11 0.54 19.42
N MET A 12 12.27 0.07 18.19
CA MET A 12 11.14 -0.31 17.33
C MET A 12 10.32 -1.46 17.93
N VAL A 13 10.98 -2.51 18.44
CA VAL A 13 10.29 -3.64 19.08
C VAL A 13 9.57 -3.21 20.35
N ILE A 14 10.19 -2.36 21.18
CA ILE A 14 9.57 -1.83 22.40
C ILE A 14 8.35 -0.97 22.04
N ALA A 15 8.48 -0.04 21.09
CA ALA A 15 7.36 0.79 20.62
C ALA A 15 6.22 -0.07 20.06
N PHE A 16 6.56 -1.12 19.29
CA PHE A 16 5.61 -2.12 18.82
C PHE A 16 4.89 -2.81 19.99
N CYS A 17 5.62 -3.35 20.97
CA CYS A 17 5.01 -4.03 22.12
C CYS A 17 4.09 -3.09 22.92
N VAL A 18 4.50 -1.85 23.17
CA VAL A 18 3.65 -0.89 23.88
C VAL A 18 2.35 -0.64 23.11
N THR A 19 2.45 -0.37 21.81
CA THR A 19 1.29 0.01 20.99
C THR A 19 0.38 -1.18 20.68
N ALA A 20 0.95 -2.35 20.34
CA ALA A 20 0.21 -3.56 20.01
C ALA A 20 -0.60 -4.13 21.19
N PHE A 21 -0.22 -3.82 22.43
CA PHE A 21 -0.94 -4.26 23.62
C PHE A 21 -1.79 -3.17 24.30
N SER A 22 -1.66 -1.91 23.87
CA SER A 22 -2.42 -0.75 24.41
C SER A 22 -3.89 -0.65 23.96
N GLY A 23 -4.38 -1.62 23.17
CA GLY A 23 -5.75 -1.68 22.67
C GLY A 23 -5.92 -1.24 21.22
N ARG A 24 -7.04 -1.62 20.61
CA ARG A 24 -7.27 -1.50 19.15
C ARG A 24 -7.20 -0.05 18.66
N LYS A 25 -7.83 0.89 19.36
CA LYS A 25 -7.84 2.31 18.96
C LYS A 25 -6.43 2.91 18.91
N ASN A 26 -5.60 2.60 19.91
CA ASN A 26 -4.22 3.07 19.97
C ASN A 26 -3.36 2.39 18.89
N TRP A 27 -3.56 1.10 18.64
CA TRP A 27 -2.91 0.40 17.54
C TRP A 27 -3.25 1.02 16.18
N MET A 28 -4.54 1.27 15.91
CA MET A 28 -4.98 1.89 14.67
C MET A 28 -4.40 3.29 14.47
N LEU A 29 -4.36 4.10 15.53
CA LEU A 29 -3.72 5.42 15.47
C LEU A 29 -2.22 5.31 15.18
N THR A 30 -1.55 4.33 15.79
CA THR A 30 -0.14 4.05 15.54
C THR A 30 0.09 3.62 14.09
N ASP A 31 -0.72 2.71 13.56
CA ASP A 31 -0.66 2.25 12.16
C ASP A 31 -0.82 3.41 11.19
N LEU A 32 -1.77 4.31 11.46
CA LEU A 32 -1.99 5.53 10.69
C LEU A 32 -0.74 6.43 10.70
N ILE A 33 -0.24 6.80 11.89
CA ILE A 33 0.90 7.71 12.04
C ILE A 33 2.14 7.12 11.36
N VAL A 34 2.43 5.85 11.60
CA VAL A 34 3.61 5.19 11.02
C VAL A 34 3.48 5.06 9.51
N SER A 35 2.30 4.68 8.99
CA SER A 35 2.08 4.63 7.54
C SER A 35 2.30 5.99 6.87
N VAL A 36 1.88 7.09 7.52
CA VAL A 36 2.14 8.46 7.03
C VAL A 36 3.61 8.83 7.11
N VAL A 37 4.26 8.61 8.26
CA VAL A 37 5.66 9.01 8.49
C VAL A 37 6.60 8.23 7.55
N PHE A 38 6.47 6.91 7.49
CA PHE A 38 7.31 6.09 6.60
C PHE A 38 6.91 6.29 5.13
N GLY A 39 5.62 6.39 4.82
CA GLY A 39 5.18 6.74 3.47
C GLY A 39 5.78 8.07 3.00
N ALA A 40 5.74 9.12 3.82
CA ALA A 40 6.34 10.41 3.49
C ALA A 40 7.87 10.32 3.36
N ALA A 41 8.55 9.63 4.27
CA ALA A 41 10.01 9.46 4.21
C ALA A 41 10.44 8.75 2.91
N TRP A 42 9.78 7.64 2.55
CA TRP A 42 10.06 6.89 1.32
C TRP A 42 9.65 7.67 0.06
N PHE A 43 8.67 8.56 0.14
CA PHE A 43 8.24 9.39 -0.99
C PHE A 43 9.21 10.56 -1.26
N ILE A 44 9.61 11.27 -0.20
CA ILE A 44 10.45 12.48 -0.28
C ILE A 44 11.93 12.10 -0.50
N LEU A 45 12.41 11.07 0.21
CA LEU A 45 13.82 10.66 0.23
C LEU A 45 14.02 9.22 -0.25
N PRO A 46 13.49 8.83 -1.44
CA PRO A 46 13.43 7.43 -1.86
C PRO A 46 14.80 6.76 -1.98
N THR A 47 15.80 7.47 -2.51
CA THR A 47 17.15 6.92 -2.67
C THR A 47 17.88 6.78 -1.33
N TYR A 48 17.56 7.63 -0.35
CA TYR A 48 18.15 7.52 0.99
C TYR A 48 17.54 6.33 1.75
N THR A 49 16.21 6.20 1.77
CA THR A 49 15.53 5.12 2.49
C THR A 49 15.81 3.74 1.88
N LEU A 50 15.85 3.65 0.55
CA LEU A 50 16.22 2.41 -0.14
C LEU A 50 17.72 2.15 -0.04
N GLY A 51 18.56 3.17 -0.21
CA GLY A 51 20.02 3.05 -0.17
C GLY A 51 20.58 2.69 1.21
N PHE A 52 19.84 2.99 2.27
CA PHE A 52 20.15 2.48 3.61
C PHE A 52 20.06 0.95 3.70
N GLN A 53 19.26 0.32 2.85
CA GLN A 53 18.97 -1.12 2.87
C GLN A 53 19.70 -1.90 1.76
N THR A 54 20.25 -1.22 0.76
CA THR A 54 20.86 -1.84 -0.42
C THR A 54 22.32 -1.44 -0.61
N VAL A 55 23.03 -2.23 -1.42
CA VAL A 55 24.39 -1.96 -1.88
C VAL A 55 24.31 -1.56 -3.36
N GLY A 56 25.04 -0.51 -3.74
CA GLY A 56 25.16 -0.07 -5.13
C GLY A 56 24.56 1.31 -5.39
N LYS A 57 24.72 1.78 -6.63
CA LYS A 57 24.21 3.09 -7.04
C LYS A 57 22.74 2.96 -7.45
N LEU A 58 21.88 3.68 -6.74
CA LEU A 58 20.47 3.78 -7.09
C LEU A 58 20.30 4.79 -8.22
N ASN A 59 19.53 4.40 -9.23
CA ASN A 59 19.18 5.25 -10.37
C ASN A 59 17.76 5.82 -10.21
N THR A 60 17.32 6.56 -11.23
CA THR A 60 15.99 7.14 -11.31
C THR A 60 14.86 6.12 -11.20
N LEU A 61 14.99 4.94 -11.81
CA LEU A 61 13.95 3.93 -11.80
C LEU A 61 13.75 3.35 -10.38
N HIS A 62 14.83 3.23 -9.60
CA HIS A 62 14.75 2.90 -8.18
C HIS A 62 13.95 3.94 -7.39
N ALA A 63 14.22 5.23 -7.64
CA ALA A 63 13.50 6.31 -6.99
C ALA A 63 12.00 6.27 -7.34
N HIS A 64 11.66 6.00 -8.60
CA HIS A 64 10.28 5.86 -9.06
C HIS A 64 9.53 4.74 -8.31
N VAL A 65 10.06 3.51 -8.34
CA VAL A 65 9.38 2.37 -7.68
C VAL A 65 9.30 2.53 -6.16
N THR A 66 10.27 3.22 -5.56
CA THR A 66 10.23 3.54 -4.11
C THR A 66 9.11 4.53 -3.79
N ARG A 67 8.88 5.53 -4.65
CA ARG A 67 7.77 6.48 -4.50
C ARG A 67 6.41 5.82 -4.77
N ASP A 68 6.33 4.89 -5.72
CA ASP A 68 5.13 4.08 -5.96
C ASP A 68 4.76 3.25 -4.71
N PHE A 69 5.76 2.59 -4.11
CA PHE A 69 5.58 1.89 -2.83
C PHE A 69 5.06 2.82 -1.73
N ALA A 70 5.66 4.00 -1.60
CA ALA A 70 5.25 5.00 -0.64
C ALA A 70 3.82 5.54 -0.88
N ALA A 71 3.43 5.72 -2.15
CA ALA A 71 2.08 6.17 -2.52
C ALA A 71 1.01 5.17 -2.04
N HIS A 72 1.29 3.87 -2.10
CA HIS A 72 0.40 2.84 -1.56
C HIS A 72 0.25 2.94 -0.03
N MET A 73 1.34 3.22 0.69
CA MET A 73 1.28 3.45 2.15
C MET A 73 0.43 4.68 2.48
N LEU A 74 0.64 5.79 1.78
CA LEU A 74 -0.08 7.05 2.01
C LEU A 74 -1.57 6.95 1.65
N SER A 75 -1.90 6.27 0.55
CA SER A 75 -3.29 6.01 0.16
C SER A 75 -4.01 5.14 1.21
N SER A 76 -3.36 4.08 1.69
CA SER A 76 -3.94 3.25 2.75
C SER A 76 -4.12 4.02 4.05
N ALA A 77 -3.16 4.87 4.42
CA ALA A 77 -3.27 5.77 5.56
C ALA A 77 -4.45 6.76 5.43
N PHE A 78 -4.70 7.26 4.22
CA PHE A 78 -5.86 8.12 3.95
C PHE A 78 -7.18 7.41 4.22
N VAL A 79 -7.33 6.15 3.80
CA VAL A 79 -8.53 5.35 4.10
C VAL A 79 -8.72 5.21 5.61
N TRP A 80 -7.66 4.83 6.32
CA TRP A 80 -7.68 4.75 7.79
C TRP A 80 -8.11 6.07 8.44
N TRP A 81 -7.55 7.19 7.98
CA TRP A 81 -7.90 8.51 8.51
C TRP A 81 -9.38 8.83 8.28
N LYS A 82 -9.93 8.54 7.09
CA LYS A 82 -11.33 8.80 6.76
C LYS A 82 -12.31 7.93 7.55
N THR A 83 -11.91 6.71 7.92
CA THR A 83 -12.79 5.76 8.61
C THR A 83 -12.53 5.63 10.12
N ARG A 84 -11.55 6.36 10.67
CA ARG A 84 -11.13 6.26 12.08
C ARG A 84 -12.25 6.50 13.12
N GLU A 85 -13.27 7.27 12.75
CA GLU A 85 -14.42 7.62 13.59
C GLU A 85 -15.65 6.77 13.26
N SER A 86 -15.53 5.79 12.36
CA SER A 86 -16.63 4.88 12.05
C SER A 86 -17.04 4.08 13.28
N ARG A 87 -18.35 3.91 13.42
CA ARG A 87 -18.98 3.06 14.45
C ARG A 87 -19.23 1.64 13.95
N ASP A 88 -18.78 1.33 12.74
CA ASP A 88 -18.90 0.01 12.16
C ASP A 88 -17.67 -0.83 12.51
N GLU A 89 -17.87 -1.84 13.35
CA GLU A 89 -16.84 -2.77 13.82
C GLU A 89 -16.20 -3.59 12.68
N THR A 90 -16.89 -3.70 11.54
CA THR A 90 -16.38 -4.46 10.37
C THR A 90 -15.28 -3.70 9.62
N VAL A 91 -15.23 -2.37 9.77
CA VAL A 91 -14.23 -1.50 9.13
C VAL A 91 -12.82 -1.77 9.66
N PRO A 92 -12.54 -1.65 10.98
CA PRO A 92 -11.20 -1.92 11.49
C PRO A 92 -10.78 -3.38 11.23
N VAL A 93 -11.70 -4.35 11.34
CA VAL A 93 -11.42 -5.77 11.03
C VAL A 93 -10.95 -5.92 9.59
N THR A 94 -11.66 -5.29 8.65
CA THR A 94 -11.35 -5.36 7.22
C THR A 94 -10.00 -4.72 6.90
N LEU A 95 -9.73 -3.53 7.45
CA LEU A 95 -8.47 -2.84 7.23
C LEU A 95 -7.29 -3.63 7.82
N MET A 96 -7.43 -4.18 9.04
CA MET A 96 -6.42 -5.04 9.66
C MET A 96 -6.20 -6.33 8.86
N THR A 97 -7.26 -6.93 8.32
CA THR A 97 -7.15 -8.12 7.44
C THR A 97 -6.34 -7.80 6.19
N GLY A 98 -6.59 -6.65 5.55
CA GLY A 98 -5.79 -6.19 4.42
C GLY A 98 -4.31 -6.00 4.78
N ARG A 99 -4.02 -5.43 5.95
CA ARG A 99 -2.64 -5.32 6.46
C ARG A 99 -1.99 -6.68 6.68
N VAL A 100 -2.69 -7.63 7.31
CA VAL A 100 -2.18 -8.98 7.58
C VAL A 100 -1.83 -9.69 6.27
N VAL A 101 -2.73 -9.70 5.29
CA VAL A 101 -2.49 -10.36 4.00
C VAL A 101 -1.34 -9.68 3.25
N GLY A 102 -1.38 -8.34 3.13
CA GLY A 102 -0.35 -7.60 2.41
C GLY A 102 1.05 -7.74 3.02
N ASN A 103 1.16 -7.58 4.35
CA ASN A 103 2.44 -7.72 5.04
C ASN A 103 2.96 -9.17 5.04
N SER A 104 2.07 -10.17 5.07
CA SER A 104 2.50 -11.58 4.94
C SER A 104 3.17 -11.84 3.59
N ILE A 105 2.53 -11.39 2.51
CA ILE A 105 3.07 -11.54 1.15
C ILE A 105 4.37 -10.72 0.99
N LEU A 106 4.40 -9.50 1.54
CA LEU A 106 5.59 -8.65 1.52
C LEU A 106 6.76 -9.30 2.26
N LEU A 107 6.52 -9.86 3.45
CA LEU A 107 7.55 -10.53 4.23
C LEU A 107 8.11 -11.75 3.49
N CYS A 108 7.25 -12.55 2.84
CA CYS A 108 7.69 -13.63 1.95
C CYS A 108 8.57 -13.10 0.81
N ALA A 109 8.20 -11.98 0.18
CA ALA A 109 9.00 -11.38 -0.88
C ALA A 109 10.35 -10.83 -0.37
N MET A 110 10.41 -10.30 0.85
CA MET A 110 11.65 -9.83 1.49
C MET A 110 12.58 -10.99 1.83
N VAL A 111 12.04 -12.10 2.39
CA VAL A 111 12.81 -13.33 2.64
C VAL A 111 13.37 -13.88 1.34
N TYR A 112 12.55 -13.91 0.28
CA TYR A 112 12.99 -14.36 -1.04
C TYR A 112 14.14 -13.50 -1.57
N ALA A 113 14.01 -12.17 -1.49
CA ALA A 113 15.03 -11.23 -1.94
C ALA A 113 16.35 -11.36 -1.15
N GLN A 114 16.29 -11.66 0.16
CA GLN A 114 17.50 -11.90 0.96
C GLN A 114 18.17 -13.25 0.67
N LYS A 115 17.38 -14.33 0.44
CA LYS A 115 17.92 -15.70 0.38
C LYS A 115 18.28 -16.18 -1.02
N TYR A 116 17.59 -15.74 -2.07
CA TYR A 116 17.71 -16.35 -3.40
C TYR A 116 18.42 -15.44 -4.43
N ALA A 117 19.03 -16.10 -5.42
CA ALA A 117 20.18 -15.68 -6.24
C ALA A 117 20.12 -14.30 -6.93
N ALA A 118 18.96 -13.65 -7.03
CA ALA A 118 18.88 -12.29 -7.57
C ALA A 118 19.32 -11.21 -6.56
N GLY A 119 19.15 -11.40 -5.25
CA GLY A 119 19.42 -10.36 -4.23
C GLY A 119 20.64 -10.60 -3.33
N LYS A 120 21.34 -11.73 -3.50
CA LYS A 120 22.50 -12.09 -2.66
C LYS A 120 23.63 -11.09 -2.87
N GLY A 121 23.94 -10.31 -1.83
CA GLY A 121 24.96 -9.26 -1.85
C GLY A 121 24.46 -7.86 -2.25
N VAL A 122 23.19 -7.74 -2.66
CA VAL A 122 22.55 -6.45 -3.00
C VAL A 122 21.77 -5.89 -1.81
N TRP A 123 21.19 -6.75 -0.98
CA TRP A 123 20.51 -6.35 0.25
C TRP A 123 21.45 -6.49 1.44
N THR A 124 21.46 -5.47 2.30
CA THR A 124 22.30 -5.42 3.50
C THR A 124 21.59 -6.03 4.71
N GLU A 125 22.30 -6.16 5.84
CA GLU A 125 21.70 -6.50 7.13
C GLU A 125 20.62 -5.49 7.55
N GLN A 126 20.70 -4.23 7.12
CA GLN A 126 19.69 -3.22 7.44
C GLN A 126 18.32 -3.56 6.88
N HIS A 127 18.26 -4.23 5.73
CA HIS A 127 17.01 -4.73 5.19
C HIS A 127 16.34 -5.78 6.11
N ILE A 128 17.14 -6.58 6.85
CA ILE A 128 16.61 -7.51 7.84
C ILE A 128 16.11 -6.74 9.08
N TRP A 129 16.96 -5.89 9.65
CA TRP A 129 16.72 -5.25 10.94
C TRP A 129 15.70 -4.12 10.93
N PHE A 130 15.53 -3.46 9.78
CA PHE A 130 14.57 -2.37 9.62
C PHE A 130 13.41 -2.77 8.71
N GLY A 131 13.71 -3.32 7.54
CA GLY A 131 12.68 -3.73 6.57
C GLY A 131 11.85 -4.91 7.08
N MET A 132 12.48 -6.08 7.24
CA MET A 132 11.79 -7.32 7.60
C MET A 132 11.26 -7.32 9.02
N LEU A 133 12.06 -6.85 10.00
CA LEU A 133 11.60 -6.77 11.39
C LEU A 133 10.44 -5.77 11.53
N GLY A 134 10.50 -4.62 10.86
CA GLY A 134 9.41 -3.66 10.83
C GLY A 134 8.14 -4.26 10.22
N CYS A 135 8.27 -4.90 9.05
CA CYS A 135 7.16 -5.61 8.39
C CYS A 135 6.56 -6.70 9.31
N ALA A 136 7.39 -7.48 10.00
CA ALA A 136 6.95 -8.51 10.94
C ALA A 136 6.23 -7.92 12.15
N CYS A 137 6.72 -6.83 12.74
CA CYS A 137 6.03 -6.13 13.82
C CYS A 137 4.65 -5.64 13.36
N TRP A 138 4.57 -5.00 12.19
CA TRP A 138 3.30 -4.53 11.64
C TRP A 138 2.33 -5.66 11.29
N LEU A 139 2.83 -6.78 10.78
CA LEU A 139 2.04 -8.00 10.57
C LEU A 139 1.47 -8.52 11.89
N LEU A 140 2.32 -8.72 12.89
CA LEU A 140 1.93 -9.32 14.17
C LEU A 140 0.98 -8.42 14.95
N GLY A 141 1.18 -7.10 14.95
CA GLY A 141 0.27 -6.19 15.66
C GLY A 141 -1.13 -6.19 15.07
N ASN A 142 -1.24 -6.15 13.73
CA ASN A 142 -2.53 -6.29 13.06
C ASN A 142 -3.17 -7.66 13.33
N LEU A 143 -2.37 -8.74 13.32
CA LEU A 143 -2.86 -10.09 13.63
C LEU A 143 -3.33 -10.22 15.09
N ILE A 144 -2.58 -9.72 16.07
CA ILE A 144 -2.95 -9.74 17.49
C ILE A 144 -4.27 -9.01 17.71
N GLN A 145 -4.43 -7.82 17.10
CA GLN A 145 -5.68 -7.05 17.23
C GLN A 145 -6.85 -7.72 16.51
N LEU A 146 -6.60 -8.36 15.37
CA LEU A 146 -7.60 -9.14 14.66
C LEU A 146 -8.08 -10.34 15.50
N LEU A 147 -7.15 -11.11 16.09
CA LEU A 147 -7.46 -12.26 16.95
C LEU A 147 -8.21 -11.87 18.24
N LYS A 148 -8.04 -10.63 18.72
CA LYS A 148 -8.79 -10.09 19.87
C LYS A 148 -10.21 -9.63 19.51
N THR A 149 -10.52 -9.49 18.22
CA THR A 149 -11.83 -9.00 17.77
C THR A 149 -12.86 -10.12 17.81
N LYS A 150 -14.07 -9.83 18.29
CA LYS A 150 -15.17 -10.80 18.37
C LYS A 150 -16.16 -10.68 17.20
N ASP A 151 -16.15 -9.54 16.51
CA ASP A 151 -17.11 -9.18 15.46
C ASP A 151 -16.66 -9.66 14.07
N PHE A 152 -16.31 -10.94 13.95
CA PHE A 152 -16.08 -11.57 12.66
C PHE A 152 -17.42 -11.87 11.97
N GLY A 153 -17.58 -11.44 10.72
CA GLY A 153 -18.74 -11.83 9.90
C GLY A 153 -19.37 -10.74 9.03
N GLY A 154 -19.00 -9.47 9.21
CA GLY A 154 -19.54 -8.38 8.38
C GLY A 154 -21.00 -8.04 8.68
N SER A 155 -21.51 -6.96 8.09
CA SER A 155 -22.96 -6.73 8.01
C SER A 155 -23.54 -7.34 6.73
N PHE A 156 -24.86 -7.57 6.68
CA PHE A 156 -25.52 -8.12 5.51
C PHE A 156 -25.19 -7.28 4.27
N GLN A 157 -24.64 -7.90 3.23
CA GLN A 157 -24.26 -7.20 2.01
C GLN A 157 -25.50 -6.66 1.32
N GLY A 158 -25.58 -5.34 1.18
CA GLY A 158 -26.55 -4.73 0.28
C GLY A 158 -26.19 -5.00 -1.18
N ASP A 159 -27.18 -4.94 -2.07
CA ASP A 159 -26.95 -4.84 -3.52
C ASP A 159 -27.03 -3.37 -3.93
N THR A 160 -25.95 -2.63 -3.67
CA THR A 160 -25.86 -1.21 -4.03
C THR A 160 -24.91 -0.99 -5.21
N ARG A 161 -25.13 0.08 -5.99
CA ARG A 161 -24.20 0.47 -7.06
C ARG A 161 -22.78 0.71 -6.55
N LEU A 162 -22.66 1.16 -5.29
CA LEU A 162 -21.37 1.36 -4.64
C LEU A 162 -20.64 0.03 -4.42
N ASP A 163 -21.37 -1.04 -4.09
CA ASP A 163 -20.82 -2.39 -3.97
C ASP A 163 -20.31 -2.92 -5.31
N TRP A 164 -21.01 -2.60 -6.41
CA TRP A 164 -20.54 -2.93 -7.76
C TRP A 164 -19.22 -2.24 -8.11
N HIS A 165 -19.08 -0.94 -7.82
CA HIS A 165 -17.81 -0.22 -8.04
C HIS A 165 -16.65 -0.83 -7.24
N LEU A 166 -16.91 -1.25 -5.99
CA LEU A 166 -15.93 -1.94 -5.15
C LEU A 166 -15.56 -3.32 -5.74
N ARG A 167 -16.53 -4.11 -6.21
CA ARG A 167 -16.27 -5.43 -6.82
C ARG A 167 -15.45 -5.32 -8.12
N ILE A 168 -15.76 -4.33 -8.95
CA ILE A 168 -15.02 -4.05 -10.20
C ILE A 168 -13.59 -3.60 -9.86
N ASP A 169 -13.41 -2.68 -8.91
CA ASP A 169 -12.08 -2.24 -8.46
C ASP A 169 -11.27 -3.42 -7.94
N PHE A 170 -11.87 -4.26 -7.09
CA PHE A 170 -11.25 -5.46 -6.58
C PHE A 170 -10.76 -6.36 -7.72
N TYR A 171 -11.63 -6.73 -8.66
CA TYR A 171 -11.27 -7.68 -9.71
C TYR A 171 -10.13 -7.16 -10.58
N ILE A 172 -10.25 -5.92 -11.07
CA ILE A 172 -9.24 -5.32 -11.96
C ILE A 172 -7.90 -5.21 -11.24
N VAL A 173 -7.88 -4.63 -10.03
CA VAL A 173 -6.63 -4.37 -9.33
C VAL A 173 -6.01 -5.65 -8.78
N PHE A 174 -6.81 -6.63 -8.34
CA PHE A 174 -6.31 -7.90 -7.86
C PHE A 174 -5.60 -8.67 -8.97
N VAL A 175 -6.21 -8.80 -10.16
CA VAL A 175 -5.58 -9.48 -11.30
C VAL A 175 -4.27 -8.78 -11.69
N ILE A 176 -4.27 -7.46 -11.83
CA ILE A 176 -3.07 -6.69 -12.16
C ILE A 176 -1.98 -6.90 -11.10
N SER A 177 -2.33 -6.87 -9.82
CA SER A 177 -1.37 -6.99 -8.72
C SER A 177 -0.77 -8.39 -8.63
N VAL A 178 -1.58 -9.44 -8.84
CA VAL A 178 -1.10 -10.83 -8.88
C VAL A 178 -0.17 -11.04 -10.07
N VAL A 179 -0.54 -10.58 -11.27
CA VAL A 179 0.31 -10.67 -12.46
C VAL A 179 1.62 -9.90 -12.25
N ARG A 180 1.56 -8.68 -11.72
CA ARG A 180 2.76 -7.87 -11.42
C ARG A 180 3.63 -8.50 -10.32
N PHE A 181 3.05 -9.25 -9.38
CA PHE A 181 3.81 -9.98 -8.36
C PHE A 181 4.52 -11.21 -8.93
N ALA A 182 3.82 -11.97 -9.78
CA ALA A 182 4.32 -13.19 -10.41
C ALA A 182 5.39 -12.91 -11.47
N PHE A 183 5.18 -11.85 -12.28
CA PHE A 183 6.05 -11.44 -13.39
C PHE A 183 6.53 -9.98 -13.19
N PRO A 184 7.33 -9.72 -12.14
CA PRO A 184 7.72 -8.36 -11.74
C PRO A 184 8.63 -7.64 -12.74
N GLU A 185 9.27 -8.36 -13.66
CA GLU A 185 10.15 -7.83 -14.71
C GLU A 185 9.38 -7.19 -15.87
N VAL A 186 8.16 -7.66 -16.19
CA VAL A 186 7.46 -7.31 -17.45
C VAL A 186 7.16 -5.81 -17.56
N ALA A 187 6.62 -5.20 -16.51
CA ALA A 187 6.25 -3.79 -16.53
C ALA A 187 7.48 -2.85 -16.45
N PRO A 188 8.44 -3.06 -15.54
CA PRO A 188 9.68 -2.29 -15.54
C PRO A 188 10.52 -2.47 -16.81
N ASP A 189 10.55 -3.64 -17.44
CA ASP A 189 11.30 -3.87 -18.69
C ASP A 189 10.74 -3.04 -19.84
N PHE A 190 9.42 -2.89 -19.92
CA PHE A 190 8.79 -1.99 -20.90
C PHE A 190 9.24 -0.54 -20.71
N VAL A 191 9.35 -0.11 -19.45
CA VAL A 191 9.77 1.25 -19.07
C VAL A 191 11.29 1.42 -19.25
N ALA A 192 12.11 0.44 -18.89
CA ALA A 192 13.57 0.47 -18.99
C ALA A 192 14.07 0.44 -20.44
N LYS A 193 13.27 -0.06 -21.40
CA LYS A 193 13.57 0.03 -22.84
C LYS A 193 13.43 1.45 -23.40
N GLN A 194 12.97 2.42 -22.62
CA GLN A 194 12.91 3.83 -23.04
C GLN A 194 14.32 4.45 -23.07
N PRO A 195 14.68 5.22 -24.12
CA PRO A 195 16.05 5.73 -24.33
C PRO A 195 16.64 6.56 -23.19
N LEU A 196 15.79 7.14 -22.34
CA LEU A 196 16.15 8.06 -21.26
C LEU A 196 16.41 7.36 -19.91
N LEU A 197 16.00 6.10 -19.76
CA LEU A 197 16.24 5.33 -18.54
C LEU A 197 17.51 4.49 -18.69
N LYS A 198 18.64 5.12 -18.35
CA LYS A 198 19.92 4.42 -18.26
C LYS A 198 19.95 3.59 -16.96
N GLY A 199 19.73 2.29 -17.09
CA GLY A 199 19.80 1.33 -16.00
C GLY A 199 18.75 0.24 -16.21
N GLY A 200 19.20 -0.97 -16.53
CA GLY A 200 18.31 -2.11 -16.70
C GLY A 200 17.53 -2.45 -15.43
N VAL A 201 16.58 -3.37 -15.56
CA VAL A 201 15.84 -3.92 -14.42
C VAL A 201 16.78 -4.81 -13.61
N ASP A 202 17.03 -4.42 -12.38
CA ASP A 202 17.83 -5.20 -11.43
C ASP A 202 16.97 -5.82 -10.32
N ALA A 203 17.62 -6.58 -9.45
CA ALA A 203 16.95 -7.29 -8.38
C ALA A 203 16.29 -6.38 -7.32
N ILE A 204 16.79 -5.15 -7.14
CA ILE A 204 16.17 -4.19 -6.22
C ILE A 204 14.84 -3.76 -6.80
N ILE A 205 14.82 -3.39 -8.08
CA ILE A 205 13.60 -2.99 -8.79
C ILE A 205 12.58 -4.14 -8.78
N ILE A 206 13.02 -5.37 -9.09
CA ILE A 206 12.17 -6.57 -9.06
C ILE A 206 11.53 -6.77 -7.68
N HIS A 207 12.33 -6.65 -6.60
CA HIS A 207 11.79 -6.78 -5.25
C HIS A 207 10.82 -5.65 -4.90
N MET A 208 11.14 -4.40 -5.25
CA MET A 208 10.27 -3.25 -5.00
C MET A 208 8.93 -3.39 -5.74
N VAL A 209 8.94 -3.91 -6.96
CA VAL A 209 7.72 -4.22 -7.72
C VAL A 209 6.86 -5.26 -7.01
N ARG A 210 7.48 -6.34 -6.50
CA ARG A 210 6.77 -7.32 -5.66
C ARG A 210 6.23 -6.70 -4.38
N ALA A 211 6.98 -5.79 -3.77
CA ALA A 211 6.56 -5.11 -2.56
C ALA A 211 5.32 -4.23 -2.79
N ILE A 212 5.30 -3.48 -3.88
CA ILE A 212 4.13 -2.69 -4.30
C ILE A 212 2.93 -3.60 -4.54
N SER A 213 3.12 -4.69 -5.29
CA SER A 213 2.05 -5.66 -5.54
C SER A 213 1.53 -6.32 -4.26
N ALA A 214 2.39 -6.60 -3.28
CA ALA A 214 1.98 -7.14 -1.98
C ALA A 214 1.07 -6.16 -1.23
N LEU A 215 1.42 -4.87 -1.19
CA LEU A 215 0.57 -3.83 -0.61
C LEU A 215 -0.77 -3.72 -1.37
N SER A 216 -0.74 -3.79 -2.70
CA SER A 216 -1.95 -3.75 -3.52
C SER A 216 -2.86 -4.95 -3.30
N ILE A 217 -2.31 -6.17 -3.18
CA ILE A 217 -3.09 -7.37 -2.87
C ILE A 217 -3.73 -7.24 -1.47
N GLY A 218 -2.97 -6.76 -0.48
CA GLY A 218 -3.53 -6.46 0.84
C GLY A 218 -4.67 -5.43 0.79
N TYR A 219 -4.49 -4.36 0.01
CA TYR A 219 -5.54 -3.37 -0.22
C TYR A 219 -6.76 -3.96 -0.95
N CYS A 220 -6.56 -4.87 -1.91
CA CYS A 220 -7.65 -5.58 -2.57
C CYS A 220 -8.50 -6.38 -1.58
N MET A 221 -7.93 -6.92 -0.49
CA MET A 221 -8.72 -7.56 0.56
C MET A 221 -9.61 -6.55 1.31
N THR A 222 -9.14 -5.30 1.46
CA THR A 222 -9.97 -4.22 2.00
C THR A 222 -11.14 -3.92 1.06
N VAL A 223 -10.85 -3.77 -0.23
CA VAL A 223 -11.88 -3.48 -1.26
C VAL A 223 -12.89 -4.62 -1.40
N PHE A 224 -12.43 -5.87 -1.36
CA PHE A 224 -13.27 -7.06 -1.43
C PHE A 224 -14.28 -7.14 -0.28
N ASN A 225 -13.84 -6.76 0.92
CA ASN A 225 -14.67 -6.83 2.12
C ASN A 225 -15.49 -5.55 2.38
N ALA A 226 -15.11 -4.42 1.78
CA ALA A 226 -15.80 -3.14 1.95
C ALA A 226 -17.33 -3.16 1.63
N PRO A 227 -17.86 -3.99 0.72
CA PRO A 227 -19.31 -4.14 0.55
C PRO A 227 -20.06 -4.56 1.82
N MET A 228 -19.38 -5.20 2.78
CA MET A 228 -19.93 -5.58 4.09
C MET A 228 -20.01 -4.42 5.08
N PHE A 229 -19.49 -3.24 4.75
CA PHE A 229 -19.61 -2.07 5.60
C PHE A 229 -21.06 -1.61 5.69
N ARG A 230 -21.47 -1.22 6.90
CA ARG A 230 -22.81 -0.75 7.23
C ARG A 230 -23.07 0.65 6.68
N TYR A 231 -22.04 1.49 6.61
CA TYR A 231 -22.17 2.89 6.20
C TYR A 231 -21.55 3.13 4.82
N ASP A 232 -22.33 3.74 3.91
CA ASP A 232 -21.85 4.14 2.58
C ASP A 232 -20.65 5.10 2.65
N ALA A 233 -20.53 5.89 3.73
CA ALA A 233 -19.39 6.77 3.94
C ALA A 233 -18.06 6.00 4.02
N ASP A 234 -18.05 4.85 4.68
CA ASP A 234 -16.86 4.00 4.82
C ASP A 234 -16.52 3.32 3.48
N LYS A 235 -17.54 2.87 2.75
CA LYS A 235 -17.39 2.33 1.39
C LYS A 235 -16.78 3.36 0.44
N LYS A 236 -17.28 4.61 0.49
CA LYS A 236 -16.73 5.73 -0.29
C LYS A 236 -15.30 6.04 0.12
N ALA A 237 -14.96 5.98 1.40
CA ALA A 237 -13.60 6.24 1.87
C ALA A 237 -12.58 5.28 1.22
N VAL A 238 -12.94 4.01 1.02
CA VAL A 238 -12.11 3.02 0.30
C VAL A 238 -11.90 3.42 -1.17
N LEU A 239 -12.95 3.85 -1.88
CA LEU A 239 -12.80 4.32 -3.27
C LEU A 239 -12.03 5.66 -3.35
N GLN A 240 -12.22 6.55 -2.38
CA GLN A 240 -11.46 7.79 -2.28
C GLN A 240 -9.98 7.53 -2.01
N GLY A 241 -9.63 6.50 -1.23
CA GLY A 241 -8.24 6.05 -1.09
C GLY A 241 -7.62 5.64 -2.42
N ARG A 242 -8.38 4.95 -3.29
CA ARG A 242 -7.94 4.62 -4.66
C ARG A 242 -7.69 5.88 -5.50
N LEU A 243 -8.55 6.89 -5.37
CA LEU A 243 -8.36 8.18 -6.04
C LEU A 243 -7.13 8.91 -5.54
N VAL A 244 -6.88 8.92 -4.24
CA VAL A 244 -5.66 9.51 -3.66
C VAL A 244 -4.42 8.80 -4.21
N LEU A 245 -4.42 7.46 -4.29
CA LEU A 245 -3.33 6.72 -4.92
C LEU A 245 -3.12 7.14 -6.38
N GLY A 246 -4.19 7.15 -7.17
CA GLY A 246 -4.12 7.53 -8.57
C GLY A 246 -3.62 8.95 -8.79
N LEU A 247 -4.08 9.90 -7.98
CA LEU A 247 -3.63 11.30 -8.02
C LEU A 247 -2.15 11.43 -7.69
N ILE A 248 -1.68 10.78 -6.61
CA ILE A 248 -0.26 10.79 -6.24
C ILE A 248 0.58 10.18 -7.38
N MET A 249 0.14 9.07 -7.96
CA MET A 249 0.85 8.41 -9.07
C MET A 249 0.88 9.25 -10.34
N TRP A 250 -0.22 9.90 -10.70
CA TRP A 250 -0.26 10.79 -11.87
C TRP A 250 0.62 12.01 -11.68
N LEU A 251 0.60 12.64 -10.50
CA LEU A 251 1.49 13.76 -10.17
C LEU A 251 2.96 13.34 -10.20
N LEU A 252 3.28 12.13 -9.73
CA LEU A 252 4.62 11.58 -9.80
C LEU A 252 5.08 11.40 -11.26
N LEU A 253 4.25 10.80 -12.11
CA LEU A 253 4.59 10.60 -13.53
C LEU A 253 4.79 11.93 -14.26
N LEU A 254 3.92 12.93 -13.99
CA LEU A 254 4.06 14.27 -14.56
C LEU A 254 5.35 14.96 -14.08
N TRP A 255 5.70 14.81 -12.81
CA TRP A 255 6.96 15.33 -12.26
C TRP A 255 8.18 14.68 -12.93
N GLU A 256 8.12 13.38 -13.21
CA GLU A 256 9.20 12.64 -13.87
C GLU A 256 9.37 13.06 -15.35
N VAL A 257 8.28 13.37 -16.04
CA VAL A 257 8.33 13.99 -17.39
C VAL A 257 8.96 15.37 -17.31
N TYR A 258 8.53 16.21 -16.36
CA TYR A 258 9.09 17.55 -16.17
C TYR A 258 10.60 17.51 -15.89
N LYS A 259 11.08 16.48 -15.18
CA LYS A 259 12.51 16.25 -14.92
C LYS A 259 13.25 15.57 -16.07
N GLY A 260 12.60 15.31 -17.20
CA GLY A 260 13.19 14.65 -18.36
C GLY A 260 13.56 13.18 -18.14
N MET A 261 12.95 12.54 -17.14
CA MET A 261 13.27 11.17 -16.73
C MET A 261 12.46 10.11 -17.48
N LEU A 262 11.23 10.45 -17.88
CA LEU A 262 10.35 9.60 -18.69
C LEU A 262 9.90 10.34 -19.94
N SER A 263 9.68 9.59 -21.03
CA SER A 263 9.06 10.14 -22.24
C SER A 263 7.58 10.42 -21.99
N PHE A 264 7.07 11.49 -22.62
CA PHE A 264 5.64 11.81 -22.53
C PHE A 264 4.76 10.65 -23.02
N GLN A 265 5.19 9.94 -24.07
CA GLN A 265 4.48 8.77 -24.58
C GLN A 265 4.38 7.64 -23.55
N ALA A 266 5.47 7.32 -22.84
CA ALA A 266 5.45 6.29 -21.80
C ALA A 266 4.50 6.68 -20.66
N VAL A 267 4.52 7.94 -20.23
CA VAL A 267 3.60 8.43 -19.19
C VAL A 267 2.14 8.41 -19.66
N ALA A 268 1.85 8.81 -20.88
CA ALA A 268 0.51 8.77 -21.43
C ALA A 268 -0.06 7.34 -21.45
N ILE A 269 0.75 6.34 -21.83
CA ILE A 269 0.34 4.93 -21.83
C ILE A 269 0.04 4.46 -20.40
N VAL A 270 0.91 4.78 -19.43
CA VAL A 270 0.72 4.37 -18.03
C VAL A 270 -0.52 5.05 -17.42
N MET A 271 -0.71 6.35 -17.66
CA MET A 271 -1.89 7.08 -17.19
C MET A 271 -3.17 6.52 -17.83
N LEU A 272 -3.14 6.20 -19.13
CA LEU A 272 -4.27 5.59 -19.82
C LEU A 272 -4.60 4.21 -19.24
N ALA A 273 -3.59 3.37 -18.97
CA ALA A 273 -3.81 2.07 -18.33
C ALA A 273 -4.42 2.19 -16.93
N GLN A 274 -4.05 3.21 -16.17
CA GLN A 274 -4.59 3.48 -14.82
C GLN A 274 -5.97 4.18 -14.85
N SER A 275 -6.33 4.83 -15.95
CA SER A 275 -7.55 5.65 -16.06
C SER A 275 -8.82 4.86 -15.83
N VAL A 276 -8.88 3.58 -16.22
CA VAL A 276 -10.05 2.72 -15.98
C VAL A 276 -10.34 2.57 -14.48
N ILE A 277 -9.30 2.31 -13.68
CA ILE A 277 -9.39 2.18 -12.23
C ILE A 277 -9.78 3.54 -11.63
N PHE A 278 -9.17 4.62 -12.10
CA PHE A 278 -9.44 5.98 -11.63
C PHE A 278 -10.88 6.42 -11.88
N ILE A 279 -11.40 6.19 -13.09
CA ILE A 279 -12.78 6.53 -13.48
C ILE A 279 -13.77 5.72 -12.65
N ASN A 280 -13.54 4.41 -12.47
CA ASN A 280 -14.39 3.58 -11.62
C ASN A 280 -14.42 4.08 -10.16
N ALA A 281 -13.26 4.41 -9.60
CA ALA A 281 -13.15 4.95 -8.25
C ALA A 281 -13.82 6.34 -8.12
N ALA A 282 -13.72 7.18 -9.14
CA ALA A 282 -14.36 8.50 -9.16
C ALA A 282 -15.89 8.38 -9.22
N ALA A 283 -16.40 7.51 -10.11
CA ALA A 283 -17.81 7.18 -10.26
C ALA A 283 -18.44 6.76 -8.91
N GLY A 284 -17.82 5.81 -8.21
CA GLY A 284 -18.36 5.36 -6.92
C GLY A 284 -18.06 6.30 -5.75
N GLY A 285 -16.86 6.90 -5.70
CA GLY A 285 -16.38 7.71 -4.57
C GLY A 285 -17.00 9.11 -4.44
N PHE A 286 -17.44 9.70 -5.56
CA PHE A 286 -18.00 11.06 -5.60
C PHE A 286 -19.41 11.13 -6.18
N PHE A 287 -19.68 10.43 -7.28
CA PHE A 287 -20.93 10.62 -8.03
C PHE A 287 -22.10 9.78 -7.49
N TYR A 288 -21.85 8.82 -6.59
CA TYR A 288 -22.91 8.10 -5.90
C TYR A 288 -23.29 8.78 -4.58
N THR A 289 -24.47 9.42 -4.53
CA THR A 289 -25.14 9.80 -3.27
C THR A 289 -26.49 9.10 -3.21
N ARG A 290 -26.64 8.08 -2.35
CA ARG A 290 -27.99 7.71 -1.93
C ARG A 290 -28.61 8.92 -1.23
N PRO A 291 -29.89 9.24 -1.51
CA PRO A 291 -30.63 10.10 -0.61
C PRO A 291 -30.60 9.43 0.78
N VAL A 292 -30.07 10.13 1.78
CA VAL A 292 -30.13 9.66 3.16
C VAL A 292 -31.61 9.49 3.52
N PRO A 293 -32.08 8.28 3.88
CA PRO A 293 -33.45 8.08 4.34
C PRO A 293 -33.75 9.08 5.46
N PRO A 294 -34.93 9.72 5.50
CA PRO A 294 -35.26 10.70 6.54
C PRO A 294 -35.04 10.19 7.97
N SER A 295 -35.17 8.88 8.19
CA SER A 295 -34.92 8.21 9.47
C SER A 295 -33.45 8.17 9.93
N LEU A 296 -32.51 8.37 9.00
CA LEU A 296 -31.06 8.41 9.26
C LEU A 296 -30.48 9.83 9.16
N LYS A 297 -31.30 10.82 8.78
CA LYS A 297 -30.99 12.24 8.99
C LYS A 297 -31.29 12.56 10.45
N LYS A 298 -30.29 12.48 11.33
CA LYS A 298 -30.39 13.11 12.65
C LYS A 298 -29.29 14.15 12.80
N ASN A 299 -29.76 15.35 13.16
CA ASN A 299 -29.10 16.52 13.75
C ASN A 299 -27.66 16.31 14.21
#